data_AF-A0A939ACY3-F1
#
_entry.id   AF-A0A939ACY3-F1
#
_cell.length_a   1.000
_cell.length_b   1.000
_cell.length_c   1.000
_cell.angle_alpha   90.00
_cell.angle_beta   90.00
_cell.angle_gamma   90.00
#
_symmetry.space_group_name_H-M   'P 1'
#
loop_
_entity.id
_entity.type
_entity.pdbx_description
1 polymer ?
#
loop_
_entity_poly.entity_id
_entity_poly.type
_entity_poly.pdbx_seq_one_letter_code
_entity_poly.pdbx_strand_id
1 'polypeptide(L)'
;TECFLLPVIQNAIEDSVKFKKRGLTAILVYPMNALANDQEERIQTYLTESGHTHVKVARYDRSTKQDEREALRKNPPHILLTNYMMLEYLLVRPSDRDAIFANHRCRFIVLDEVHTYRGSLGANIALLVRRLKAHLSEASQDWGIDQADARRFPKPVAVGTSATIKSVDETGLTKDQIRERRDAAVQEFFGKLTGYAEKSIYVVGEELRETAVPPEAKWPAEPVVVHPPRHDDPEAVARAMAELAGLPPETPVDQAAKSAAILWKLNDLLVRKPLSISQIVEELREKVPERAGKPEDAVRMEVQAALVTGAALPDGTPGVLRLRTHRFIRGGWSFHRCINPDCGKLFPFSREECDECGTKTAPLYICRSCGSHTLRFKGDPKRPQDSLLQPHDDPSKEDEWFLYYEKDSAVDEEELEADESEQTTGRKQKTQMKSRPVVSGSFEPASGSFSSDPGHYPHAVTLAPARNTCLVCGGSAGSANLLTPVALGTSAAVRVLSEGLVEGLAAQNKGRPKKEYDGKDRLLIFADSRQDAAHQARFITY
;
A
#
# COMPACT_ATOMS: atom_id res chain seq x y z
N THR A 1 2.27 3.14 -19.10
CA THR A 1 3.55 2.41 -19.29
C THR A 1 3.93 2.24 -20.76
N GLU A 2 2.93 2.06 -21.62
CA GLU A 2 2.99 1.73 -23.03
C GLU A 2 3.53 2.90 -23.86
N CYS A 3 3.29 4.13 -23.39
CA CYS A 3 3.82 5.36 -23.96
C CYS A 3 5.35 5.33 -24.12
N PHE A 4 6.08 4.66 -23.22
CA PHE A 4 7.54 4.50 -23.34
C PHE A 4 7.95 3.09 -23.77
N LEU A 5 7.21 2.05 -23.38
CA LEU A 5 7.56 0.67 -23.73
C LEU A 5 7.46 0.41 -25.23
N LEU A 6 6.40 0.86 -25.90
CA LEU A 6 6.22 0.58 -27.33
C LEU A 6 7.35 1.19 -28.17
N PRO A 7 7.75 2.47 -27.99
CA PRO A 7 8.93 3.01 -28.67
C PRO A 7 10.24 2.27 -28.35
N VAL A 8 10.43 1.84 -27.09
CA VAL A 8 11.62 1.07 -26.68
C VAL A 8 11.68 -0.28 -27.39
N ILE A 9 10.56 -1.02 -27.40
CA ILE A 9 10.46 -2.33 -28.05
C ILE A 9 10.66 -2.19 -29.55
N GLN A 10 9.99 -1.23 -30.18
CA GLN A 10 10.16 -0.94 -31.61
C GLN A 10 11.63 -0.66 -31.95
N ASN A 11 12.30 0.18 -31.16
CA ASN A 11 13.71 0.48 -31.36
C ASN A 11 14.60 -0.76 -31.21
N ALA A 12 14.32 -1.64 -30.23
CA ALA A 12 15.06 -2.88 -30.05
C ALA A 12 14.87 -3.86 -31.23
N ILE A 13 13.66 -3.95 -31.79
CA ILE A 13 13.35 -4.77 -32.97
C ILE A 13 14.09 -4.24 -34.21
N GLU A 14 13.99 -2.94 -34.47
CA GLU A 14 14.67 -2.33 -35.62
C GLU A 14 16.20 -2.48 -35.52
N ASP A 15 16.73 -2.36 -34.31
CA ASP A 15 18.14 -2.55 -34.02
C ASP A 15 18.59 -3.99 -34.27
N SER A 16 17.85 -4.96 -33.75
CA SER A 16 18.18 -6.38 -33.88
C SER A 16 18.12 -6.86 -35.33
N VAL A 17 17.16 -6.37 -36.12
CA VAL A 17 17.05 -6.66 -37.56
C VAL A 17 18.21 -6.07 -38.34
N LYS A 18 18.58 -4.81 -38.05
CA LYS A 18 19.62 -4.08 -38.80
C LYS A 18 21.01 -4.62 -38.52
N PHE A 19 21.38 -4.76 -37.25
CA PHE A 19 22.76 -5.09 -36.86
C PHE A 19 23.01 -6.59 -36.70
N LYS A 20 21.95 -7.41 -36.58
CA LYS A 20 22.01 -8.86 -36.39
C LYS A 20 22.94 -9.30 -35.25
N LYS A 21 23.23 -8.38 -34.32
CA LYS A 21 24.06 -8.56 -33.13
C LYS A 21 23.32 -7.95 -31.96
N ARG A 22 23.44 -8.59 -30.80
CA ARG A 22 22.89 -8.05 -29.55
C ARG A 22 23.61 -6.75 -29.18
N GLY A 23 23.06 -5.98 -28.28
CA GLY A 23 23.69 -4.74 -27.85
C GLY A 23 22.65 -3.87 -27.18
N LEU A 24 23.07 -3.20 -26.10
CA LEU A 24 22.15 -2.45 -25.27
C LEU A 24 21.54 -1.29 -26.07
N THR A 25 20.21 -1.27 -26.19
CA THR A 25 19.44 -0.23 -26.89
C THR A 25 18.61 0.63 -25.93
N ALA A 26 18.27 0.09 -24.76
CA ALA A 26 17.51 0.78 -23.74
C ALA A 26 17.86 0.30 -22.32
N ILE A 27 17.84 1.23 -21.38
CA ILE A 27 17.98 0.97 -19.94
C ILE A 27 16.74 1.48 -19.23
N LEU A 28 16.04 0.61 -18.52
CA LEU A 28 14.84 0.94 -17.76
C LEU A 28 15.16 0.81 -16.27
N VAL A 29 15.06 1.93 -15.55
CA VAL A 29 15.39 2.05 -14.14
C VAL A 29 14.09 2.12 -13.33
N TYR A 30 13.87 1.10 -12.51
CA TYR A 30 12.70 0.98 -11.63
C TYR A 30 13.09 1.24 -10.17
N PRO A 31 12.21 1.83 -9.35
CA PRO A 31 12.46 2.01 -7.91
C PRO A 31 12.35 0.69 -7.13
N MET A 32 11.62 -0.30 -7.66
CA MET A 32 11.35 -1.58 -7.00
C MET A 32 11.55 -2.76 -7.96
N ASN A 33 12.15 -3.85 -7.46
CA ASN A 33 12.39 -5.05 -8.27
C ASN A 33 11.09 -5.73 -8.74
N ALA A 34 10.03 -5.67 -7.94
CA ALA A 34 8.72 -6.22 -8.32
C ALA A 34 8.18 -5.58 -9.62
N LEU A 35 8.32 -4.26 -9.76
CA LEU A 35 7.95 -3.56 -10.99
C LEU A 35 8.83 -4.03 -12.15
N ALA A 36 10.13 -4.18 -11.95
CA ALA A 36 11.02 -4.68 -12.99
C ALA A 36 10.63 -6.10 -13.48
N ASN A 37 10.21 -6.99 -12.57
CA ASN A 37 9.73 -8.34 -12.92
C ASN A 37 8.47 -8.28 -13.77
N ASP A 38 7.46 -7.52 -13.33
CA ASP A 38 6.19 -7.37 -14.05
C ASP A 38 6.42 -6.78 -15.46
N GLN A 39 7.35 -5.83 -15.59
CA GLN A 39 7.67 -5.24 -16.89
C GLN A 39 8.49 -6.19 -17.78
N GLU A 40 9.39 -7.00 -17.21
CA GLU A 40 10.11 -8.04 -17.96
C GLU A 40 9.14 -9.05 -18.57
N GLU A 41 8.22 -9.61 -17.77
CA GLU A 41 7.20 -10.56 -18.24
C GLU A 41 6.36 -9.93 -19.35
N ARG A 42 5.89 -8.70 -19.13
CA ARG A 42 5.08 -7.96 -20.10
C ARG A 42 5.78 -7.76 -21.45
N ILE A 43 7.05 -7.33 -21.43
CA ILE A 43 7.83 -7.14 -22.67
C ILE A 43 8.04 -8.49 -23.36
N GLN A 44 8.34 -9.55 -22.61
CA GLN A 44 8.50 -10.89 -23.17
C GLN A 44 7.21 -11.41 -23.82
N THR A 45 6.04 -11.16 -23.22
CA THR A 45 4.74 -11.47 -23.83
C THR A 45 4.58 -10.77 -25.17
N TYR A 46 4.80 -9.45 -25.23
CA TYR A 46 4.70 -8.69 -26.48
C TYR A 46 5.66 -9.20 -27.57
N LEU A 47 6.90 -9.51 -27.21
CA LEU A 47 7.88 -10.05 -28.15
C LEU A 47 7.53 -11.46 -28.63
N THR A 48 6.94 -12.28 -27.77
CA THR A 48 6.53 -13.65 -28.12
C THR A 48 5.32 -13.64 -29.04
N GLU A 49 4.27 -12.88 -28.69
CA GLU A 49 3.04 -12.78 -29.47
C GLU A 49 3.26 -12.11 -30.83
N SER A 50 4.21 -11.18 -30.93
CA SER A 50 4.60 -10.54 -32.20
C SER A 50 5.61 -11.34 -33.03
N GLY A 51 6.16 -12.44 -32.51
CA GLY A 51 7.17 -13.27 -33.20
C GLY A 51 8.61 -12.69 -33.19
N HIS A 52 8.88 -11.64 -32.42
CA HIS A 52 10.18 -10.97 -32.33
C HIS A 52 11.08 -11.50 -31.19
N THR A 53 11.11 -12.81 -30.97
CA THR A 53 11.85 -13.50 -29.87
C THR A 53 13.39 -13.40 -29.95
N HIS A 54 13.90 -12.84 -31.04
CA HIS A 54 15.32 -12.54 -31.25
C HIS A 54 15.76 -11.29 -30.46
N VAL A 55 14.83 -10.40 -30.10
CA VAL A 55 15.07 -9.32 -29.12
C VAL A 55 15.23 -9.94 -27.73
N LYS A 56 16.26 -9.49 -27.01
CA LYS A 56 16.60 -10.01 -25.69
C LYS A 56 16.40 -8.95 -24.63
N VAL A 57 15.64 -9.32 -23.61
CA VAL A 57 15.33 -8.52 -22.43
C VAL A 57 15.96 -9.24 -21.26
N ALA A 58 16.59 -8.50 -20.37
CA ALA A 58 17.11 -9.09 -19.14
C ALA A 58 17.04 -8.10 -17.98
N ARG A 59 16.79 -8.66 -16.79
CA ARG A 59 16.92 -7.95 -15.52
C ARG A 59 18.32 -8.11 -14.92
N TYR A 60 18.84 -7.01 -14.37
CA TYR A 60 20.05 -7.02 -13.56
C TYR A 60 19.76 -6.37 -12.21
N ASP A 61 19.70 -7.20 -11.16
CA ASP A 61 19.50 -6.74 -9.80
C ASP A 61 20.30 -7.54 -8.75
N ARG A 62 19.94 -7.37 -7.47
CA ARG A 62 20.64 -8.04 -6.36
C ARG A 62 20.48 -9.56 -6.37
N SER A 63 19.39 -10.08 -6.95
CA SER A 63 19.14 -11.52 -7.07
C SER A 63 19.83 -12.19 -8.25
N THR A 64 20.33 -11.40 -9.22
CA THR A 64 21.03 -11.93 -10.41
C THR A 64 22.27 -12.70 -9.98
N LYS A 65 22.28 -13.99 -10.30
CA LYS A 65 23.35 -14.93 -9.92
C LYS A 65 24.64 -14.69 -10.72
N GLN A 66 25.76 -15.26 -10.28
CA GLN A 66 27.05 -15.00 -10.90
C GLN A 66 27.14 -15.54 -12.34
N ASP A 67 26.59 -16.72 -12.60
CA ASP A 67 26.45 -17.33 -13.92
C ASP A 67 25.60 -16.48 -14.86
N GLU A 68 24.48 -15.95 -14.37
CA GLU A 68 23.63 -15.01 -15.14
C GLU A 68 24.38 -13.72 -15.47
N ARG A 69 25.16 -13.16 -14.52
CA ARG A 69 25.99 -11.97 -14.78
C ARG A 69 27.03 -12.24 -15.86
N GLU A 70 27.69 -13.39 -15.81
CA GLU A 70 28.66 -13.79 -16.84
C GLU A 70 28.00 -13.97 -18.20
N ALA A 71 26.79 -14.54 -18.25
CA ALA A 71 26.01 -14.64 -19.47
C ALA A 71 25.67 -13.26 -20.05
N LEU A 72 25.29 -12.29 -19.20
CA LEU A 72 25.00 -10.92 -19.60
C LEU A 72 26.25 -10.17 -20.10
N ARG A 73 27.41 -10.38 -19.50
CA ARG A 73 28.68 -9.82 -20.01
C ARG A 73 29.04 -10.37 -21.38
N LYS A 74 28.89 -11.68 -21.58
CA LYS A 74 29.19 -12.34 -22.86
C LYS A 74 28.18 -11.95 -23.94
N ASN A 75 26.91 -11.80 -23.56
CA ASN A 75 25.81 -11.52 -24.47
C ASN A 75 24.89 -10.43 -23.92
N PRO A 76 25.28 -9.14 -24.01
CA PRO A 76 24.47 -8.04 -23.50
C PRO A 76 23.05 -8.06 -24.08
N PRO A 77 22.01 -7.74 -23.29
CA PRO A 77 20.64 -7.70 -23.77
C PRO A 77 20.39 -6.47 -24.64
N HIS A 78 19.28 -6.44 -25.38
CA HIS A 78 18.81 -5.24 -26.09
C HIS A 78 18.12 -4.27 -25.13
N ILE A 79 17.38 -4.79 -24.15
CA ILE A 79 16.68 -4.01 -23.13
C ILE A 79 17.13 -4.50 -21.75
N LEU A 80 17.69 -3.61 -20.95
CA LEU A 80 18.14 -3.89 -19.59
C LEU A 80 17.17 -3.27 -18.58
N LEU A 81 16.61 -4.09 -17.69
CA LEU A 81 15.80 -3.65 -16.56
C LEU A 81 16.65 -3.71 -15.30
N THR A 82 16.69 -2.62 -14.54
CA THR A 82 17.50 -2.53 -13.32
C THR A 82 16.90 -1.53 -12.34
N ASN A 83 17.55 -1.33 -11.20
CA ASN A 83 17.25 -0.24 -10.27
C ASN A 83 18.46 0.70 -10.16
N TYR A 84 18.29 1.87 -9.55
CA TYR A 84 19.34 2.89 -9.50
C TYR A 84 20.60 2.41 -8.78
N MET A 85 20.48 1.60 -7.72
CA MET A 85 21.64 1.06 -7.00
C MET A 85 22.42 0.10 -7.89
N MET A 86 21.72 -0.78 -8.59
CA MET A 86 22.33 -1.80 -9.42
C MET A 86 22.93 -1.22 -10.70
N LEU A 87 22.33 -0.16 -11.23
CA LEU A 87 22.93 0.65 -12.29
C LEU A 87 24.24 1.32 -11.82
N GLU A 88 24.29 1.82 -10.59
CA GLU A 88 25.54 2.34 -10.03
C GLU A 88 26.61 1.25 -9.93
N TYR A 89 26.26 0.06 -9.45
CA TYR A 89 27.18 -1.09 -9.44
C TYR A 89 27.68 -1.46 -10.85
N LEU A 90 26.80 -1.44 -11.86
CA LEU A 90 27.16 -1.71 -13.25
C LEU A 90 28.19 -0.71 -13.80
N LEU A 91 28.12 0.55 -13.38
CA LEU A 91 29.08 1.57 -13.82
C LEU A 91 30.40 1.56 -13.04
N VAL A 92 30.39 1.05 -11.81
CA VAL A 92 31.59 1.02 -10.95
C VAL A 92 32.43 -0.25 -11.19
N ARG A 93 31.82 -1.37 -11.56
CA ARG A 93 32.52 -2.65 -11.79
C ARG A 93 33.08 -2.72 -13.21
N PRO A 94 34.41 -2.70 -13.43
CA PRO A 94 34.99 -2.64 -14.77
C PRO A 94 34.51 -3.81 -15.67
N SER A 95 34.44 -5.03 -15.13
CA SER A 95 34.00 -6.20 -15.89
C SER A 95 32.56 -6.11 -16.38
N ASP A 96 31.66 -5.49 -15.61
CA ASP A 96 30.28 -5.24 -16.01
C ASP A 96 30.20 -4.05 -16.96
N ARG A 97 30.81 -2.93 -16.56
CA ARG A 97 30.84 -1.66 -17.26
C ARG A 97 31.38 -1.80 -18.69
N ASP A 98 32.49 -2.49 -18.85
CA ASP A 98 33.18 -2.57 -20.14
C ASP A 98 32.50 -3.60 -21.05
N ALA A 99 31.99 -4.71 -20.51
CA ALA A 99 31.36 -5.76 -21.30
C ALA A 99 29.91 -5.47 -21.69
N ILE A 100 29.08 -5.01 -20.75
CA ILE A 100 27.64 -4.82 -20.99
C ILE A 100 27.37 -3.60 -21.87
N PHE A 101 28.18 -2.55 -21.72
CA PHE A 101 28.05 -1.33 -22.49
C PHE A 101 28.92 -1.31 -23.77
N ALA A 102 29.80 -2.29 -23.97
CA ALA A 102 30.54 -2.39 -25.23
C ALA A 102 29.58 -2.47 -26.42
N ASN A 103 29.89 -1.70 -27.46
CA ASN A 103 29.15 -1.66 -28.72
C ASN A 103 27.65 -1.36 -28.56
N HIS A 104 27.26 -0.71 -27.47
CA HIS A 104 25.87 -0.34 -27.25
C HIS A 104 25.34 0.56 -28.36
N ARG A 105 24.02 0.56 -28.50
CA ARG A 105 23.25 1.50 -29.32
C ARG A 105 22.15 2.11 -28.46
N CYS A 106 22.52 2.43 -27.22
CA CYS A 106 21.59 2.86 -26.18
C CYS A 106 20.96 4.21 -26.56
N ARG A 107 19.69 4.15 -26.96
CA ARG A 107 18.88 5.31 -27.30
C ARG A 107 17.99 5.73 -26.15
N PHE A 108 17.48 4.80 -25.34
CA PHE A 108 16.50 5.12 -24.30
C PHE A 108 17.06 4.91 -22.89
N ILE A 109 16.90 5.92 -22.05
CA ILE A 109 17.12 5.84 -20.60
C ILE A 109 15.79 6.16 -19.94
N VAL A 110 15.06 5.13 -19.52
CA VAL A 110 13.77 5.28 -18.86
C VAL A 110 13.97 5.31 -17.35
N LEU A 111 13.44 6.33 -16.71
CA LEU A 111 13.42 6.52 -15.28
C LEU A 111 11.96 6.41 -14.82
N ASP A 112 11.60 5.29 -14.19
CA ASP A 112 10.24 5.06 -13.73
C ASP A 112 10.03 5.70 -12.35
N GLU A 113 8.84 6.27 -12.13
CA GLU A 113 8.42 6.90 -10.88
C GLU A 113 9.38 7.99 -10.39
N VAL A 114 9.73 8.92 -11.28
CA VAL A 114 10.70 10.00 -10.97
C VAL A 114 10.24 10.88 -9.81
N HIS A 115 8.95 10.88 -9.45
CA HIS A 115 8.45 11.57 -8.26
C HIS A 115 9.08 11.06 -6.95
N THR A 116 9.56 9.81 -6.92
CA THR A 116 10.26 9.21 -5.76
C THR A 116 11.68 9.75 -5.59
N TYR A 117 12.26 10.35 -6.64
CA TYR A 117 13.65 10.82 -6.66
C TYR A 117 13.76 12.25 -6.10
N ARG A 118 13.57 12.40 -4.79
CA ARG A 118 13.64 13.69 -4.08
C ARG A 118 14.78 13.74 -3.06
N GLY A 119 15.11 14.94 -2.60
CA GLY A 119 16.15 15.16 -1.59
C GLY A 119 17.52 14.64 -2.02
N SER A 120 18.25 14.02 -1.07
CA SER A 120 19.58 13.45 -1.31
C SER A 120 19.56 12.31 -2.34
N LEU A 121 18.52 11.47 -2.33
CA LEU A 121 18.35 10.40 -3.32
C LEU A 121 18.25 10.97 -4.74
N GLY A 122 17.44 12.01 -4.93
CA GLY A 122 17.30 12.69 -6.22
C GLY A 122 18.63 13.26 -6.73
N ALA A 123 19.43 13.88 -5.85
CA ALA A 123 20.75 14.39 -6.22
C ALA A 123 21.70 13.27 -6.66
N ASN A 124 21.73 12.14 -5.94
CA ASN A 124 22.54 10.97 -6.30
C ASN A 124 22.14 10.40 -7.66
N ILE A 125 20.84 10.24 -7.92
CA ILE A 125 20.35 9.74 -9.21
C ILE A 125 20.69 10.71 -10.33
N ALA A 126 20.62 12.01 -10.07
CA ALA A 126 20.99 13.01 -11.06
C ALA A 126 22.49 12.90 -11.45
N LEU A 127 23.37 12.67 -10.49
CA LEU A 127 24.80 12.40 -10.75
C LEU A 127 24.99 11.06 -11.47
N LEU A 128 24.24 10.02 -11.08
CA LEU A 128 24.27 8.71 -11.72
C LEU A 128 23.91 8.80 -13.21
N VAL A 129 22.84 9.53 -13.56
CA VAL A 129 22.42 9.73 -14.96
C VAL A 129 23.50 10.48 -15.76
N ARG A 130 24.15 11.48 -15.16
CA ARG A 130 25.27 12.19 -15.81
C ARG A 130 26.46 11.26 -16.06
N ARG A 131 26.85 10.44 -15.06
CA ARG A 131 27.92 9.44 -15.22
C ARG A 131 27.57 8.39 -16.27
N LEU A 132 26.33 7.91 -16.30
CA LEU A 132 25.86 6.98 -17.32
C LEU A 132 26.01 7.61 -18.72
N LYS A 133 25.54 8.83 -18.92
CA LYS A 133 25.64 9.51 -20.23
C LYS A 133 27.10 9.71 -20.67
N ALA A 134 27.98 10.11 -19.76
CA ALA A 134 29.42 10.23 -20.02
C ALA A 134 30.05 8.86 -20.38
N HIS A 135 29.68 7.81 -19.65
CA HIS A 135 30.15 6.46 -19.95
C HIS A 135 29.66 5.97 -21.33
N LEU A 136 28.40 6.20 -21.67
CA LEU A 136 27.85 5.85 -22.99
C LEU A 136 28.55 6.61 -24.14
N SER A 137 29.08 7.82 -23.91
CA SER A 137 29.86 8.51 -24.95
C SER A 137 31.28 7.96 -25.12
N GLU A 138 31.83 7.28 -24.12
CA GLU A 138 33.22 6.81 -24.10
C GLU A 138 33.37 5.29 -24.20
N ALA A 139 32.28 4.52 -24.09
CA ALA A 139 32.29 3.07 -24.17
C ALA A 139 32.89 2.57 -25.49
N SER A 140 33.57 1.41 -25.49
CA SER A 140 34.18 0.81 -26.67
C SER A 140 33.15 0.54 -27.78
N GLN A 141 33.54 0.78 -29.05
CA GLN A 141 32.68 0.67 -30.24
C GLN A 141 33.41 -0.09 -31.37
N ASP A 142 34.09 -1.18 -31.03
CA ASP A 142 35.02 -1.89 -31.93
C ASP A 142 34.34 -2.76 -33.02
N TRP A 143 33.01 -2.83 -33.05
CA TRP A 143 32.28 -3.48 -34.15
C TRP A 143 32.35 -2.64 -35.42
N GLY A 144 33.13 -3.12 -36.39
CA GLY A 144 33.35 -2.53 -37.72
C GLY A 144 32.10 -2.45 -38.59
N ILE A 145 31.21 -1.52 -38.24
CA ILE A 145 30.02 -1.13 -38.97
C ILE A 145 30.11 0.38 -39.17
N ASP A 146 29.66 0.85 -40.34
CA ASP A 146 29.77 2.21 -40.85
C ASP A 146 29.65 3.29 -39.76
N GLN A 147 30.72 4.09 -39.60
CA GLN A 147 30.77 5.16 -38.60
C GLN A 147 29.79 6.31 -38.91
N ALA A 148 29.31 6.43 -40.14
CA ALA A 148 28.38 7.47 -40.56
C ALA A 148 26.91 7.18 -40.19
N ASP A 149 26.59 5.96 -39.71
CA ASP A 149 25.22 5.57 -39.41
C ASP A 149 24.73 6.17 -38.08
N ALA A 150 23.81 7.14 -38.16
CA ALA A 150 23.21 7.76 -36.98
C ALA A 150 22.48 6.76 -36.06
N ARG A 151 22.06 5.58 -36.55
CA ARG A 151 21.50 4.51 -35.72
C ARG A 151 22.56 3.72 -34.97
N ARG A 152 23.83 3.79 -35.39
CA ARG A 152 24.96 3.15 -34.69
C ARG A 152 25.35 3.92 -33.43
N PHE A 153 25.23 5.25 -33.47
CA PHE A 153 25.54 6.15 -32.36
C PHE A 153 24.33 7.03 -32.02
N PRO A 154 23.22 6.44 -31.52
CA PRO A 154 22.03 7.21 -31.23
C PRO A 154 22.28 8.17 -30.08
N LYS A 155 21.75 9.40 -30.21
CA LYS A 155 21.70 10.33 -29.09
C LYS A 155 20.76 9.77 -28.01
N PRO A 156 21.20 9.63 -26.75
CA PRO A 156 20.32 9.17 -25.69
C PRO A 156 19.11 10.09 -25.50
N VAL A 157 17.96 9.51 -25.22
CA VAL A 157 16.70 10.15 -24.89
C VAL A 157 16.32 9.66 -23.50
N ALA A 158 16.21 10.60 -22.54
CA ALA A 158 15.70 10.27 -21.23
C ALA A 158 14.17 10.36 -21.24
N VAL A 159 13.51 9.36 -20.68
CA VAL A 159 12.06 9.32 -20.51
C VAL A 159 11.76 9.15 -19.03
N GLY A 160 10.92 10.01 -18.47
CA GLY A 160 10.51 9.95 -17.06
C GLY A 160 9.02 9.69 -16.96
N THR A 161 8.60 8.80 -16.07
CA THR A 161 7.18 8.65 -15.69
C THR A 161 6.98 9.19 -14.29
N SER A 162 5.80 9.75 -14.03
CA SER A 162 5.51 10.33 -12.74
C SER A 162 4.01 10.40 -12.48
N ALA A 163 3.56 9.97 -11.30
CA ALA A 163 2.20 10.18 -10.86
C ALA A 163 1.92 11.66 -10.52
N THR A 164 2.85 12.33 -9.81
CA THR A 164 2.70 13.75 -9.43
C THR A 164 4.06 14.45 -9.28
N ILE A 165 4.24 15.62 -9.91
CA ILE A 165 5.41 16.49 -9.69
C ILE A 165 4.87 17.85 -9.23
N LYS A 166 4.98 18.09 -7.91
CA LYS A 166 4.52 19.27 -7.15
C LYS A 166 3.01 19.56 -7.26
N SER A 167 2.36 19.77 -6.12
CA SER A 167 1.04 20.40 -6.06
C SER A 167 1.20 21.87 -6.47
N VAL A 168 0.59 22.26 -7.59
CA VAL A 168 0.47 23.67 -7.97
C VAL A 168 -0.73 24.24 -7.21
N ASP A 169 -0.63 25.46 -6.71
CA ASP A 169 -1.82 26.16 -6.23
C ASP A 169 -2.73 26.48 -7.42
N GLU A 170 -3.89 25.84 -7.46
CA GLU A 170 -4.87 25.91 -8.55
C GLU A 170 -5.88 27.04 -8.35
N THR A 171 -5.83 27.74 -7.21
CA THR A 171 -6.84 28.75 -6.86
C THR A 171 -6.81 29.93 -7.84
N GLY A 172 -7.95 30.16 -8.50
CA GLY A 172 -8.14 31.28 -9.44
C GLY A 172 -7.47 31.12 -10.81
N LEU A 173 -6.93 29.95 -11.15
CA LEU A 173 -6.28 29.70 -12.45
C LEU A 173 -7.22 29.03 -13.45
N THR A 174 -7.03 29.32 -14.74
CA THR A 174 -7.68 28.58 -15.82
C THR A 174 -7.05 27.19 -15.99
N LYS A 175 -7.78 26.26 -16.64
CA LYS A 175 -7.27 24.91 -16.96
C LYS A 175 -5.91 24.96 -17.70
N ASP A 176 -5.78 25.89 -18.66
CA ASP A 176 -4.54 26.05 -19.44
C ASP A 176 -3.38 26.58 -18.59
N GLN A 177 -3.64 27.53 -17.69
CA GLN A 177 -2.62 28.06 -16.77
C GLN A 177 -2.13 27.01 -15.77
N ILE A 178 -3.04 26.16 -15.27
CA ILE A 178 -2.67 25.03 -14.39
C ILE A 178 -1.75 24.06 -15.14
N ARG A 179 -2.12 23.72 -16.39
CA ARG A 179 -1.32 22.85 -17.25
C ARG A 179 0.06 23.43 -17.51
N GLU A 180 0.16 24.69 -17.91
CA GLU A 180 1.44 25.36 -18.19
C GLU A 180 2.36 25.36 -16.96
N ARG A 181 1.82 25.69 -15.78
CA ARG A 181 2.59 25.68 -14.52
C ARG A 181 3.06 24.27 -14.14
N ARG A 182 2.18 23.28 -14.29
CA ARG A 182 2.52 21.87 -14.05
C ARG A 182 3.63 21.42 -14.98
N ASP A 183 3.48 21.67 -16.28
CA ASP A 183 4.42 21.24 -17.30
C ASP A 183 5.79 21.93 -17.09
N ALA A 184 5.82 23.22 -16.76
CA ALA A 184 7.04 23.94 -16.39
C ALA A 184 7.73 23.33 -15.15
N ALA A 185 6.97 22.98 -14.11
CA ALA A 185 7.53 22.35 -12.91
C ALA A 185 8.12 20.96 -13.19
N VAL A 186 7.47 20.17 -14.07
CA VAL A 186 7.97 18.88 -14.56
C VAL A 186 9.26 19.07 -15.34
N GLN A 187 9.30 20.04 -16.26
CA GLN A 187 10.48 20.35 -17.08
C GLN A 187 11.68 20.78 -16.22
N GLU A 188 11.47 21.66 -15.23
CA GLU A 188 12.51 22.08 -14.28
C GLU A 188 13.08 20.89 -13.50
N PHE A 189 12.20 20.07 -12.91
CA PHE A 189 12.60 18.91 -12.12
C PHE A 189 13.36 17.89 -12.98
N PHE A 190 12.80 17.50 -14.12
CA PHE A 190 13.39 16.49 -14.99
C PHE A 190 14.67 17.00 -15.66
N GLY A 191 14.75 18.29 -15.96
CA GLY A 191 15.96 18.95 -16.46
C GLY A 191 17.10 18.89 -15.44
N LYS A 192 16.84 19.19 -14.17
CA LYS A 192 17.83 19.04 -13.08
C LYS A 192 18.28 17.59 -12.91
N LEU A 193 17.35 16.64 -13.00
CA LEU A 193 17.62 15.20 -12.85
C LEU A 193 18.49 14.67 -14.00
N THR A 194 18.19 15.03 -15.24
CA THR A 194 18.80 14.41 -16.44
C THR A 194 19.91 15.25 -17.08
N GLY A 195 19.99 16.53 -16.74
CA GLY A 195 20.85 17.52 -17.37
C GLY A 195 20.39 17.97 -18.77
N TYR A 196 19.16 17.64 -19.18
CA TYR A 196 18.57 18.21 -20.41
C TYR A 196 18.07 19.64 -20.17
N ALA A 197 18.10 20.46 -21.22
CA ALA A 197 17.52 21.81 -21.16
C ALA A 197 16.00 21.73 -21.00
N GLU A 198 15.43 22.53 -20.10
CA GLU A 198 14.00 22.50 -19.76
C GLU A 198 13.09 22.60 -20.99
N LYS A 199 13.41 23.53 -21.90
CA LYS A 199 12.66 23.75 -23.16
C LYS A 199 12.71 22.56 -24.14
N SER A 200 13.64 21.62 -23.95
CA SER A 200 13.74 20.42 -24.79
C SER A 200 12.93 19.24 -24.26
N ILE A 201 12.33 19.38 -23.07
CA ILE A 201 11.57 18.32 -22.41
C ILE A 201 10.10 18.46 -22.78
N TYR A 202 9.57 17.42 -23.44
CA TYR A 202 8.16 17.34 -23.76
C TYR A 202 7.39 16.63 -22.65
N VAL A 203 6.35 17.28 -22.11
CA VAL A 203 5.50 16.72 -21.06
C VAL A 203 4.24 16.16 -21.70
N VAL A 204 4.06 14.86 -21.57
CA VAL A 204 2.84 14.16 -22.00
C VAL A 204 1.96 13.93 -20.78
N GLY A 205 0.87 14.68 -20.68
CA GLY A 205 -0.15 14.48 -19.66
C GLY A 205 -1.39 13.80 -20.23
N GLU A 206 -2.24 13.30 -19.35
CA GLU A 206 -3.61 12.94 -19.70
C GLU A 206 -4.52 14.16 -19.67
N GLU A 207 -5.54 14.15 -20.51
CA GLU A 207 -6.63 15.13 -20.48
C GLU A 207 -7.94 14.39 -20.25
N LEU A 208 -8.72 14.89 -19.29
CA LEU A 208 -10.08 14.40 -19.09
C LEU A 208 -10.92 14.83 -20.28
N ARG A 209 -11.37 13.85 -21.06
CA ARG A 209 -12.36 14.08 -22.10
C ARG A 209 -13.73 14.15 -21.44
N GLU A 210 -14.38 15.30 -21.50
CA GLU A 210 -15.76 15.44 -21.05
C GLU A 210 -16.66 14.56 -21.93
N THR A 211 -17.35 13.61 -21.30
CA THR A 211 -18.31 12.76 -22.00
C THR A 211 -19.60 13.54 -22.16
N ALA A 212 -20.03 13.76 -23.42
CA ALA A 212 -21.29 14.44 -23.68
C ALA A 212 -22.45 13.62 -23.09
N VAL A 213 -23.24 14.26 -22.23
CA VAL A 213 -24.47 13.66 -21.70
C VAL A 213 -25.46 13.51 -22.87
N PRO A 214 -25.97 12.29 -23.13
CA PRO A 214 -26.94 12.09 -24.20
C PRO A 214 -28.20 12.94 -23.98
N PRO A 215 -28.80 13.53 -25.03
CA PRO A 215 -30.06 14.28 -24.91
C PRO A 215 -31.22 13.47 -24.31
N GLU A 216 -31.18 12.15 -24.47
CA GLU A 216 -32.15 11.20 -23.89
C GLU A 216 -31.96 10.96 -22.38
N ALA A 217 -30.83 11.39 -21.79
CA ALA A 217 -30.58 11.22 -20.37
C ALA A 217 -31.49 12.13 -19.54
N LYS A 218 -32.37 11.52 -18.73
CA LYS A 218 -33.35 12.24 -17.92
C LYS A 218 -33.34 11.75 -16.47
N TRP A 219 -33.75 12.64 -15.57
CA TRP A 219 -34.00 12.32 -14.17
C TRP A 219 -35.47 11.93 -13.99
N PRO A 220 -35.76 10.78 -13.35
CA PRO A 220 -37.11 10.50 -12.86
C PRO A 220 -37.55 11.57 -11.83
N ALA A 221 -38.83 11.91 -11.80
CA ALA A 221 -39.36 12.98 -10.94
C ALA A 221 -39.18 12.70 -9.43
N GLU A 222 -39.22 11.43 -9.05
CA GLU A 222 -38.89 10.96 -7.70
C GLU A 222 -37.58 10.15 -7.72
N PRO A 223 -36.80 10.16 -6.62
CA PRO A 223 -35.67 9.24 -6.48
C PRO A 223 -36.15 7.79 -6.61
N VAL A 224 -35.48 7.02 -7.46
CA VAL A 224 -35.84 5.62 -7.67
C VAL A 224 -35.22 4.76 -6.57
N VAL A 225 -36.07 4.14 -5.77
CA VAL A 225 -35.63 3.24 -4.69
C VAL A 225 -35.50 1.83 -5.25
N VAL A 226 -34.33 1.53 -5.82
CA VAL A 226 -33.98 0.20 -6.34
C VAL A 226 -33.10 -0.53 -5.34
N HIS A 227 -33.37 -1.80 -5.07
CA HIS A 227 -32.41 -2.62 -4.32
C HIS A 227 -31.22 -2.98 -5.22
N PRO A 228 -29.97 -2.78 -4.76
CA PRO A 228 -28.79 -3.11 -5.56
C PRO A 228 -28.86 -4.56 -6.09
N PRO A 229 -28.77 -4.77 -7.41
CA PRO A 229 -28.91 -6.10 -7.99
C PRO A 229 -27.70 -6.96 -7.62
N ARG A 230 -27.89 -8.28 -7.71
CA ARG A 230 -26.76 -9.21 -7.78
C ARG A 230 -25.97 -8.92 -9.06
N HIS A 231 -24.70 -8.56 -8.90
CA HIS A 231 -23.84 -8.17 -10.02
C HIS A 231 -23.54 -9.32 -11.01
N ASP A 232 -23.75 -10.58 -10.59
CA ASP A 232 -23.57 -11.80 -11.39
C ASP A 232 -24.84 -12.23 -12.14
N ASP A 233 -25.95 -11.48 -11.99
CA ASP A 233 -27.22 -11.70 -12.68
C ASP A 233 -27.47 -10.57 -13.70
N PRO A 234 -27.15 -10.79 -14.99
CA PRO A 234 -27.32 -9.77 -16.04
C PRO A 234 -28.76 -9.28 -16.19
N GLU A 235 -29.75 -10.13 -15.95
CA GLU A 235 -31.15 -9.73 -16.05
C GLU A 235 -31.56 -8.84 -14.89
N ALA A 236 -31.10 -9.14 -13.67
CA ALA A 236 -31.32 -8.26 -12.52
C ALA A 236 -30.64 -6.90 -12.71
N VAL A 237 -29.41 -6.87 -13.26
CA VAL A 237 -28.71 -5.63 -13.59
C VAL A 237 -29.47 -4.84 -14.65
N ALA A 238 -29.96 -5.49 -15.71
CA ALA A 238 -30.74 -4.82 -16.76
C ALA A 238 -32.05 -4.21 -16.22
N ARG A 239 -32.79 -4.97 -15.39
CA ARG A 239 -34.02 -4.47 -14.75
C ARG A 239 -33.76 -3.28 -13.83
N ALA A 240 -32.77 -3.39 -12.94
CA ALA A 240 -32.37 -2.29 -12.06
C ALA A 240 -31.95 -1.03 -12.85
N MET A 241 -31.27 -1.23 -13.99
CA MET A 241 -30.87 -0.12 -14.86
C MET A 241 -32.07 0.55 -15.54
N ALA A 242 -33.04 -0.25 -16.01
CA ALA A 242 -34.28 0.28 -16.58
C ALA A 242 -35.08 1.07 -15.54
N GLU A 243 -35.19 0.56 -14.31
CA GLU A 243 -35.85 1.25 -13.20
C GLU A 243 -35.17 2.59 -12.87
N LEU A 244 -33.83 2.61 -12.74
CA LEU A 244 -33.06 3.84 -12.53
C LEU A 244 -33.24 4.87 -13.66
N ALA A 245 -33.51 4.40 -14.88
CA ALA A 245 -33.82 5.26 -16.02
C ALA A 245 -35.30 5.70 -16.07
N GLY A 246 -36.16 5.16 -15.21
CA GLY A 246 -37.62 5.36 -15.26
C GLY A 246 -38.27 4.71 -16.49
N LEU A 247 -37.69 3.60 -17.00
CA LEU A 247 -38.11 2.90 -18.20
C LEU A 247 -38.66 1.49 -17.88
N PRO A 248 -39.41 0.86 -18.80
CA PRO A 248 -39.93 -0.49 -18.59
C PRO A 248 -38.81 -1.53 -18.39
N PRO A 249 -38.98 -2.55 -17.52
CA PRO A 249 -37.94 -3.54 -17.19
C PRO A 249 -37.36 -4.30 -18.39
N GLU A 250 -38.14 -4.46 -19.45
CA GLU A 250 -37.78 -5.08 -20.74
C GLU A 250 -36.89 -4.20 -21.64
N THR A 251 -36.58 -2.96 -21.21
CA THR A 251 -35.73 -2.05 -21.97
C THR A 251 -34.31 -2.61 -22.10
N PRO A 252 -33.71 -2.62 -23.31
CA PRO A 252 -32.32 -3.02 -23.49
C PRO A 252 -31.37 -2.21 -22.60
N VAL A 253 -30.41 -2.88 -21.97
CA VAL A 253 -29.51 -2.27 -20.97
C VAL A 253 -28.77 -1.04 -21.50
N ASP A 254 -28.32 -1.05 -22.76
CA ASP A 254 -27.63 0.09 -23.39
C ASP A 254 -28.55 1.32 -23.51
N GLN A 255 -29.82 1.10 -23.81
CA GLN A 255 -30.81 2.16 -23.93
C GLN A 255 -31.19 2.73 -22.55
N ALA A 256 -31.34 1.85 -21.55
CA ALA A 256 -31.56 2.25 -20.17
C ALA A 256 -30.37 3.07 -19.62
N ALA A 257 -29.14 2.60 -19.85
CA ALA A 257 -27.93 3.28 -19.40
C ALA A 257 -27.74 4.67 -20.06
N LYS A 258 -28.04 4.81 -21.35
CA LYS A 258 -28.05 6.14 -22.02
C LYS A 258 -29.07 7.09 -21.41
N SER A 259 -30.23 6.58 -21.03
CA SER A 259 -31.37 7.39 -20.54
C SER A 259 -31.27 7.75 -19.06
N ALA A 260 -30.46 7.02 -18.27
CA ALA A 260 -30.31 7.27 -16.84
C ALA A 260 -29.34 8.42 -16.54
N ALA A 261 -29.86 9.63 -16.33
CA ALA A 261 -29.03 10.81 -16.05
C ALA A 261 -28.13 10.66 -14.82
N ILE A 262 -28.53 9.85 -13.84
CA ILE A 262 -27.72 9.58 -12.64
C ILE A 262 -26.36 8.95 -12.97
N LEU A 263 -26.27 8.05 -13.95
CA LEU A 263 -24.99 7.43 -14.32
C LEU A 263 -24.01 8.47 -14.86
N TRP A 264 -24.49 9.34 -15.75
CA TRP A 264 -23.69 10.41 -16.34
C TRP A 264 -23.25 11.42 -15.28
N LYS A 265 -24.13 11.74 -14.33
CA LYS A 265 -23.79 12.65 -13.22
C LYS A 265 -22.77 12.03 -12.28
N LEU A 266 -22.92 10.75 -11.93
CA LEU A 266 -21.93 10.03 -11.11
C LEU A 266 -20.58 9.95 -11.81
N ASN A 267 -20.54 9.72 -13.12
CA ASN A 267 -19.31 9.72 -13.91
C ASN A 267 -18.61 11.10 -13.84
N ASP A 268 -19.34 12.20 -14.07
CA ASP A 268 -18.82 13.58 -13.96
C ASP A 268 -18.32 13.93 -12.55
N LEU A 269 -19.01 13.49 -11.50
CA LEU A 269 -18.61 13.76 -10.12
C LEU A 269 -17.35 12.97 -9.73
N LEU A 270 -17.34 11.67 -10.03
CA LEU A 270 -16.32 10.73 -9.54
C LEU A 270 -15.03 10.75 -10.35
N VAL A 271 -15.07 11.23 -11.60
CA VAL A 271 -13.84 11.41 -12.41
C VAL A 271 -12.98 12.56 -11.87
N ARG A 272 -13.59 13.55 -11.21
CA ARG A 272 -12.89 14.76 -10.72
C ARG A 272 -12.25 14.57 -9.36
N LYS A 273 -12.99 13.96 -8.43
CA LYS A 273 -12.53 13.73 -7.05
C LYS A 273 -13.19 12.49 -6.45
N PRO A 274 -12.49 11.75 -5.57
CA PRO A 274 -13.14 10.72 -4.78
C PRO A 274 -14.17 11.36 -3.84
N LEU A 275 -15.37 10.79 -3.79
CA LEU A 275 -16.46 11.25 -2.93
C LEU A 275 -16.99 10.07 -2.09
N SER A 276 -17.32 10.34 -0.84
CA SER A 276 -18.15 9.43 -0.03
C SER A 276 -19.59 9.44 -0.51
N ILE A 277 -20.36 8.40 -0.21
CA ILE A 277 -21.79 8.33 -0.57
C ILE A 277 -22.54 9.56 -0.03
N SER A 278 -22.28 9.97 1.20
CA SER A 278 -22.92 11.15 1.79
C SER A 278 -22.60 12.43 1.01
N GLN A 279 -21.35 12.62 0.57
CA GLN A 279 -20.97 13.76 -0.26
C GLN A 279 -21.60 13.72 -1.66
N ILE A 280 -21.76 12.53 -2.26
CA ILE A 280 -22.47 12.39 -3.54
C ILE A 280 -23.93 12.81 -3.37
N VAL A 281 -24.59 12.37 -2.30
CA VAL A 281 -25.98 12.72 -1.99
C VAL A 281 -26.15 14.23 -1.81
N GLU A 282 -25.23 14.86 -1.07
CA GLU A 282 -25.20 16.32 -0.89
C GLU A 282 -25.07 17.04 -2.24
N GLU A 283 -24.06 16.67 -3.05
CA GLU A 283 -23.82 17.25 -4.38
C GLU A 283 -25.02 17.08 -5.32
N LEU A 284 -25.73 15.94 -5.27
CA LEU A 284 -26.94 15.74 -6.07
C LEU A 284 -28.10 16.62 -5.59
N ARG A 285 -28.33 16.72 -4.29
CA ARG A 285 -29.42 17.55 -3.74
C ARG A 285 -29.20 19.05 -3.98
N GLU A 286 -27.95 19.48 -4.07
CA GLU A 286 -27.60 20.87 -4.40
C GLU A 286 -27.66 21.17 -5.90
N LYS A 287 -27.13 20.28 -6.74
CA LYS A 287 -26.86 20.58 -8.16
C LYS A 287 -27.87 19.97 -9.14
N VAL A 288 -28.72 19.05 -8.70
CA VAL A 288 -29.75 18.41 -9.52
C VAL A 288 -31.13 18.91 -9.08
N PRO A 289 -31.82 19.73 -9.88
CA PRO A 289 -33.13 20.28 -9.53
C PRO A 289 -34.16 19.22 -9.12
N GLU A 290 -34.15 18.05 -9.77
CA GLU A 290 -35.06 16.94 -9.52
C GLU A 290 -34.77 16.19 -8.20
N ARG A 291 -33.63 16.45 -7.57
CA ARG A 291 -33.24 15.89 -6.26
C ARG A 291 -33.24 16.94 -5.16
N ALA A 292 -33.38 18.23 -5.51
CA ALA A 292 -33.54 19.30 -4.55
C ALA A 292 -34.81 19.09 -3.70
N GLY A 293 -34.67 19.20 -2.38
CA GLY A 293 -35.79 19.04 -1.44
C GLY A 293 -36.30 17.60 -1.24
N LYS A 294 -35.74 16.60 -1.94
CA LYS A 294 -36.12 15.18 -1.75
C LYS A 294 -35.52 14.61 -0.44
N PRO A 295 -36.14 13.57 0.15
CA PRO A 295 -35.62 12.91 1.36
C PRO A 295 -34.21 12.35 1.14
N GLU A 296 -33.30 12.61 2.09
CA GLU A 296 -31.90 12.21 1.96
C GLU A 296 -31.74 10.70 1.79
N ASP A 297 -32.48 9.90 2.56
CA ASP A 297 -32.40 8.44 2.50
C ASP A 297 -32.83 7.88 1.15
N ALA A 298 -33.84 8.48 0.51
CA ALA A 298 -34.29 8.06 -0.82
C ALA A 298 -33.22 8.33 -1.88
N VAL A 299 -32.58 9.50 -1.85
CA VAL A 299 -31.45 9.83 -2.74
C VAL A 299 -30.23 8.95 -2.45
N ARG A 300 -29.97 8.64 -1.17
CA ARG A 300 -28.90 7.73 -0.77
C ARG A 300 -29.09 6.33 -1.35
N MET A 301 -30.30 5.78 -1.28
CA MET A 301 -30.63 4.47 -1.86
C MET A 301 -30.47 4.48 -3.38
N GLU A 302 -30.96 5.52 -4.06
CA GLU A 302 -30.82 5.68 -5.51
C GLU A 302 -29.34 5.75 -5.93
N VAL A 303 -28.51 6.52 -5.21
CA VAL A 303 -27.06 6.61 -5.44
C VAL A 303 -26.39 5.24 -5.25
N GLN A 304 -26.72 4.52 -4.18
CA GLN A 304 -26.16 3.20 -3.93
C GLN A 304 -26.52 2.20 -5.03
N ALA A 305 -27.79 2.19 -5.46
CA ALA A 305 -28.26 1.35 -6.54
C ALA A 305 -27.55 1.69 -7.86
N ALA A 306 -27.40 2.97 -8.19
CA ALA A 306 -26.71 3.42 -9.40
C ALA A 306 -25.22 3.09 -9.40
N LEU A 307 -24.53 3.21 -8.26
CA LEU A 307 -23.12 2.83 -8.13
C LEU A 307 -22.91 1.32 -8.36
N VAL A 308 -23.77 0.48 -7.76
CA VAL A 308 -23.66 -0.99 -7.91
C VAL A 308 -24.07 -1.42 -9.32
N THR A 309 -25.22 -0.97 -9.79
CA THR A 309 -25.74 -1.32 -11.12
C THR A 309 -24.81 -0.82 -12.22
N GLY A 310 -24.39 0.44 -12.15
CA GLY A 310 -23.48 1.04 -13.12
C GLY A 310 -22.09 0.39 -13.17
N ALA A 311 -21.61 -0.18 -12.05
CA ALA A 311 -20.37 -0.95 -12.00
C ALA A 311 -20.52 -2.37 -12.56
N ALA A 312 -21.71 -2.95 -12.47
CA ALA A 312 -22.03 -4.28 -12.99
C ALA A 312 -22.32 -4.29 -14.51
N LEU A 313 -22.41 -3.12 -15.14
CA LEU A 313 -22.67 -3.00 -16.57
C LEU A 313 -21.51 -3.56 -17.44
N PRO A 314 -21.82 -4.25 -18.56
CA PRO A 314 -20.83 -4.81 -19.49
C PRO A 314 -19.85 -3.75 -20.04
N ASP A 315 -18.65 -4.20 -20.43
CA ASP A 315 -17.70 -3.34 -21.16
C ASP A 315 -18.30 -2.85 -22.48
N GLY A 316 -18.12 -1.55 -22.76
CA GLY A 316 -18.69 -0.90 -23.95
C GLY A 316 -20.07 -0.28 -23.74
N THR A 317 -20.75 -0.56 -22.62
CA THR A 317 -22.02 0.08 -22.29
C THR A 317 -21.84 1.59 -22.10
N PRO A 318 -22.71 2.45 -22.67
CA PRO A 318 -22.66 3.89 -22.45
C PRO A 318 -22.85 4.26 -20.97
N GLY A 319 -22.05 5.19 -20.45
CA GLY A 319 -22.18 5.65 -19.05
C GLY A 319 -21.73 4.64 -18.00
N VAL A 320 -21.11 3.53 -18.41
CA VAL A 320 -20.57 2.50 -17.53
C VAL A 320 -19.64 3.09 -16.46
N LEU A 321 -19.79 2.64 -15.21
CA LEU A 321 -18.98 3.12 -14.10
C LEU A 321 -17.82 2.14 -13.84
N ARG A 322 -16.59 2.64 -13.91
CA ARG A 322 -15.38 1.88 -13.55
C ARG A 322 -14.83 2.42 -12.24
N LEU A 323 -15.44 1.95 -11.16
CA LEU A 323 -15.25 2.49 -9.82
C LEU A 323 -14.02 1.87 -9.13
N ARG A 324 -13.30 2.71 -8.38
CA ARG A 324 -12.35 2.27 -7.35
C ARG A 324 -12.89 2.65 -5.98
N THR A 325 -13.24 1.65 -5.19
CA THR A 325 -13.76 1.86 -3.84
C THR A 325 -12.63 1.90 -2.83
N HIS A 326 -12.64 2.90 -1.96
CA HIS A 326 -11.71 3.02 -0.85
C HIS A 326 -12.48 2.80 0.44
N ARG A 327 -12.06 1.81 1.24
CA ARG A 327 -12.67 1.53 2.54
C ARG A 327 -11.64 1.82 3.62
N PHE A 328 -11.92 2.84 4.42
CA PHE A 328 -11.11 3.17 5.59
C PHE A 328 -11.68 2.43 6.79
N ILE A 329 -10.87 1.56 7.37
CA ILE A 329 -11.23 0.81 8.56
C ILE A 329 -10.33 1.32 9.67
N ARG A 330 -10.92 2.11 10.57
CA ARG A 330 -10.20 2.53 11.76
C ARG A 330 -10.24 1.41 12.78
N GLY A 331 -9.07 0.92 13.14
CA GLY A 331 -8.93 0.11 14.33
C GLY A 331 -9.18 0.94 15.57
N GLY A 332 -10.37 0.81 16.15
CA GLY A 332 -10.84 1.68 17.23
C GLY A 332 -10.84 1.03 18.61
N TRP A 333 -10.42 -0.23 18.74
CA TRP A 333 -10.68 -0.98 19.95
C TRP A 333 -9.39 -1.46 20.62
N SER A 334 -9.17 -1.03 21.87
CA SER A 334 -8.24 -1.68 22.80
C SER A 334 -8.94 -2.91 23.40
N PHE A 335 -8.23 -4.03 23.43
CA PHE A 335 -8.70 -5.18 24.17
C PHE A 335 -8.50 -4.94 25.66
N HIS A 336 -9.52 -5.26 26.43
CA HIS A 336 -9.45 -5.26 27.89
C HIS A 336 -9.50 -6.69 28.39
N ARG A 337 -8.91 -6.92 29.55
CA ARG A 337 -9.00 -8.18 30.28
C ARG A 337 -9.57 -7.90 31.66
N CYS A 338 -10.39 -8.80 32.17
CA CYS A 338 -10.77 -8.80 33.57
C CYS A 338 -9.50 -8.81 34.44
N ILE A 339 -9.44 -7.90 35.42
CA ILE A 339 -8.27 -7.77 36.29
C ILE A 339 -8.18 -8.95 37.24
N ASN A 340 -9.29 -9.61 37.60
CA ASN A 340 -9.24 -10.81 38.42
C ASN A 340 -8.48 -11.92 37.65
N PRO A 341 -7.31 -12.38 38.14
CA PRO A 341 -6.49 -13.36 37.45
C PRO A 341 -7.20 -14.72 37.31
N ASP A 342 -8.11 -15.07 38.21
CA ASP A 342 -8.86 -16.34 38.16
C ASP A 342 -10.01 -16.30 37.14
N CYS A 343 -10.49 -15.11 36.76
CA CYS A 343 -11.49 -14.93 35.71
C CYS A 343 -10.83 -14.71 34.34
N GLY A 344 -9.98 -13.68 34.22
CA GLY A 344 -9.18 -13.42 33.02
C GLY A 344 -9.94 -13.20 31.70
N LYS A 345 -11.27 -13.03 31.73
CA LYS A 345 -12.10 -12.87 30.52
C LYS A 345 -11.65 -11.67 29.68
N LEU A 346 -11.65 -11.86 28.36
CA LEU A 346 -11.24 -10.86 27.37
C LEU A 346 -12.44 -10.12 26.79
N PHE A 347 -12.28 -8.81 26.60
CA PHE A 347 -13.27 -7.93 26.02
C PHE A 347 -12.67 -7.20 24.82
N PRO A 348 -13.36 -7.19 23.67
CA PRO A 348 -12.86 -6.54 22.46
C PRO A 348 -13.05 -5.01 22.47
N PHE A 349 -13.47 -4.43 23.59
CA PHE A 349 -13.62 -2.98 23.81
C PHE A 349 -13.54 -2.68 25.30
N SER A 350 -13.27 -1.41 25.63
CA SER A 350 -13.23 -0.94 27.03
C SER A 350 -14.56 -1.18 27.73
N ARG A 351 -14.49 -1.76 28.93
CA ARG A 351 -15.61 -1.96 29.83
C ARG A 351 -15.18 -1.61 31.25
N GLU A 352 -16.08 -0.98 32.01
CA GLU A 352 -15.77 -0.67 33.41
C GLU A 352 -15.65 -1.96 34.24
N GLU A 353 -16.57 -2.90 34.07
CA GLU A 353 -16.67 -4.13 34.85
C GLU A 353 -16.85 -5.39 33.97
N CYS A 354 -16.39 -6.52 34.51
CA CYS A 354 -16.57 -7.85 33.95
C CYS A 354 -18.00 -8.36 34.21
N ASP A 355 -18.65 -8.83 33.16
CA ASP A 355 -20.02 -9.38 33.21
C ASP A 355 -20.11 -10.75 33.92
N GLU A 356 -18.99 -11.43 34.15
CA GLU A 356 -18.94 -12.75 34.76
C GLU A 356 -18.67 -12.70 36.27
N CYS A 357 -17.75 -11.82 36.71
CA CYS A 357 -17.31 -11.76 38.10
C CYS A 357 -17.46 -10.38 38.77
N GLY A 358 -17.93 -9.36 38.03
CA GLY A 358 -18.13 -8.00 38.55
C GLY A 358 -16.85 -7.21 38.80
N THR A 359 -15.66 -7.80 38.62
CA THR A 359 -14.39 -7.09 38.80
C THR A 359 -14.12 -6.13 37.65
N LYS A 360 -13.40 -5.04 37.90
CA LYS A 360 -12.94 -4.09 36.88
C LYS A 360 -12.14 -4.76 35.75
N THR A 361 -12.15 -4.15 34.57
CA THR A 361 -11.28 -4.56 33.45
C THR A 361 -10.14 -3.56 33.22
N ALA A 362 -9.04 -4.01 32.64
CA ALA A 362 -7.90 -3.15 32.31
C ALA A 362 -7.37 -3.40 30.89
N PRO A 363 -6.74 -2.39 30.27
CA PRO A 363 -6.17 -2.51 28.93
C PRO A 363 -5.09 -3.59 28.88
N LEU A 364 -5.20 -4.47 27.88
CA LEU A 364 -4.32 -5.62 27.68
C LEU A 364 -3.10 -5.25 26.84
N TYR A 365 -1.93 -5.60 27.34
CA TYR A 365 -0.64 -5.47 26.65
C TYR A 365 0.04 -6.82 26.53
N ILE A 366 0.82 -7.01 25.46
CA ILE A 366 1.59 -8.22 25.21
C ILE A 366 3.07 -7.91 24.95
N CYS A 367 3.95 -8.82 25.34
CA CYS A 367 5.35 -8.77 25.01
C CYS A 367 5.60 -9.23 23.56
N ARG A 368 6.25 -8.39 22.75
CA ARG A 368 6.63 -8.75 21.35
C ARG A 368 7.65 -9.89 21.25
N SER A 369 8.40 -10.18 22.32
CA SER A 369 9.38 -11.27 22.37
C SER A 369 8.73 -12.58 22.80
N CYS A 370 8.37 -12.76 24.07
CA CYS A 370 7.83 -14.03 24.58
C CYS A 370 6.30 -14.16 24.49
N GLY A 371 5.56 -13.07 24.37
CA GLY A 371 4.10 -13.11 24.27
C GLY A 371 3.36 -13.14 25.60
N SER A 372 4.07 -13.05 26.71
CA SER A 372 3.45 -12.81 28.02
C SER A 372 2.57 -11.56 27.98
N HIS A 373 1.46 -11.60 28.71
CA HIS A 373 0.52 -10.50 28.81
C HIS A 373 0.72 -9.69 30.09
N THR A 374 0.23 -8.46 30.12
CA THR A 374 0.23 -7.59 31.30
C THR A 374 -0.87 -6.54 31.17
N LEU A 375 -1.28 -5.97 32.30
CA LEU A 375 -2.38 -5.01 32.38
C LEU A 375 -1.84 -3.62 32.74
N ARG A 376 -2.41 -2.60 32.11
CA ARG A 376 -1.96 -1.21 32.30
C ARG A 376 -2.79 -0.46 33.32
N PHE A 377 -2.11 0.23 34.21
CA PHE A 377 -2.68 1.05 35.27
C PHE A 377 -2.00 2.42 35.35
N LYS A 378 -2.68 3.34 36.02
CA LYS A 378 -2.16 4.63 36.48
C LYS A 378 -2.33 4.74 38.00
N GLY A 379 -1.33 5.30 38.67
CA GLY A 379 -1.38 5.53 40.12
C GLY A 379 -0.01 5.73 40.74
N ASP A 380 0.02 5.99 42.05
CA ASP A 380 1.26 6.15 42.82
C ASP A 380 1.43 4.99 43.82
N PRO A 381 2.13 3.90 43.44
CA PRO A 381 2.34 2.74 44.30
C PRO A 381 3.34 2.98 45.43
N LYS A 382 3.88 4.20 45.58
CA LYS A 382 4.80 4.54 46.67
C LYS A 382 4.07 4.94 47.95
N ARG A 383 2.73 5.03 47.95
CA ARG A 383 1.99 5.25 49.19
C ARG A 383 2.04 3.96 50.03
N PRO A 384 2.45 4.03 51.30
CA PRO A 384 2.84 2.84 52.08
C PRO A 384 1.75 1.78 52.24
N GLN A 385 0.47 2.15 52.15
CA GLN A 385 -0.69 1.28 52.25
C GLN A 385 -1.82 1.81 51.34
N ASP A 386 -2.51 0.91 50.66
CA ASP A 386 -3.74 1.16 49.87
C ASP A 386 -3.62 2.20 48.75
N SER A 387 -2.62 2.02 47.88
CA SER A 387 -2.50 2.80 46.66
C SER A 387 -3.57 2.38 45.64
N LEU A 388 -4.49 3.26 45.28
CA LEU A 388 -5.49 2.96 44.25
C LEU A 388 -4.87 3.00 42.86
N LEU A 389 -4.85 1.85 42.17
CA LEU A 389 -4.48 1.74 40.76
C LEU A 389 -5.73 1.79 39.89
N GLN A 390 -5.75 2.72 38.94
CA GLN A 390 -6.85 2.88 38.01
C GLN A 390 -6.47 2.35 36.63
N PRO A 391 -7.30 1.48 36.00
CA PRO A 391 -7.14 1.13 34.60
C PRO A 391 -7.09 2.39 33.71
N HIS A 392 -6.18 2.45 32.76
CA HIS A 392 -5.99 3.67 31.98
C HIS A 392 -5.53 3.43 30.53
N ASP A 393 -6.33 3.92 29.58
CA ASP A 393 -6.09 3.78 28.14
C ASP A 393 -5.11 4.84 27.57
N ASP A 394 -5.04 6.04 28.16
CA ASP A 394 -4.25 7.16 27.60
C ASP A 394 -2.74 6.92 27.80
N PRO A 395 -1.90 6.95 26.74
CA PRO A 395 -0.46 6.69 26.79
C PRO A 395 0.40 7.72 27.56
N SER A 396 -0.14 8.58 28.42
CA SER A 396 0.66 9.47 29.28
C SER A 396 1.76 8.69 30.03
N LYS A 397 3.02 9.13 29.90
CA LYS A 397 4.18 8.46 30.52
C LYS A 397 4.27 8.68 32.03
N GLU A 398 3.64 9.74 32.52
CA GLU A 398 3.61 10.10 33.93
C GLU A 398 2.67 9.13 34.65
N ASP A 399 3.20 8.45 35.68
CA ASP A 399 2.50 7.53 36.57
C ASP A 399 1.91 6.24 35.96
N GLU A 400 2.41 5.80 34.81
CA GLU A 400 2.02 4.49 34.23
C GLU A 400 2.69 3.30 34.92
N TRP A 401 1.96 2.21 35.06
CA TRP A 401 2.41 0.94 35.62
C TRP A 401 1.83 -0.26 34.85
N PHE A 402 2.64 -1.31 34.71
CA PHE A 402 2.29 -2.58 34.10
C PHE A 402 2.31 -3.67 35.17
N LEU A 403 1.15 -4.29 35.40
CA LEU A 403 0.96 -5.27 36.46
C LEU A 403 1.24 -6.68 35.93
N TYR A 404 2.11 -7.39 36.64
CA TYR A 404 2.45 -8.79 36.43
C TYR A 404 2.01 -9.59 37.65
N TYR A 405 1.18 -10.62 37.46
CA TYR A 405 0.90 -11.59 38.52
C TYR A 405 2.10 -12.53 38.67
N GLU A 406 2.46 -12.91 39.89
CA GLU A 406 3.59 -13.84 40.09
C GLU A 406 3.38 -15.20 39.42
N LYS A 407 2.13 -15.68 39.33
CA LYS A 407 1.77 -16.89 38.56
C LYS A 407 2.16 -16.81 37.08
N ASP A 408 2.20 -15.62 36.48
CA ASP A 408 2.57 -15.42 35.06
C ASP A 408 4.09 -15.33 34.85
N SER A 409 4.88 -15.31 35.94
CA SER A 409 6.35 -15.23 35.91
C SER A 409 7.06 -16.56 36.14
N ALA A 410 6.32 -17.61 36.47
CA ALA A 410 6.81 -18.99 36.46
C ALA A 410 6.85 -19.47 34.99
N VAL A 411 8.03 -19.48 34.40
CA VAL A 411 8.24 -20.12 33.10
C VAL A 411 8.42 -21.61 33.38
N ASP A 412 7.54 -22.46 32.86
CA ASP A 412 7.79 -23.90 32.78
C ASP A 412 9.11 -24.12 32.04
N GLU A 413 10.10 -24.69 32.71
CA GLU A 413 11.45 -24.91 32.17
C GLU A 413 11.49 -26.03 31.10
N GLU A 414 10.36 -26.66 30.78
CA GLU A 414 10.32 -27.90 29.97
C GLU A 414 10.21 -27.70 28.44
N GLU A 415 10.11 -26.48 27.90
CA GLU A 415 9.93 -26.27 26.44
C GLU A 415 11.10 -25.61 25.68
N LEU A 416 12.29 -25.47 26.28
CA LEU A 416 13.45 -24.85 25.61
C LEU A 416 14.55 -25.87 25.25
N GLU A 417 14.25 -26.77 24.30
CA GLU A 417 15.28 -27.45 23.51
C GLU A 417 15.35 -26.84 22.10
N ALA A 418 16.14 -25.78 21.92
CA ALA A 418 16.76 -25.44 20.63
C ALA A 418 17.84 -24.35 20.77
N ASP A 419 19.01 -24.65 20.19
CA ASP A 419 20.18 -23.82 19.89
C ASP A 419 21.11 -23.37 21.04
N GLU A 420 22.13 -24.22 21.24
CA GLU A 420 23.41 -23.87 21.86
C GLU A 420 24.14 -22.79 21.04
N SER A 421 23.96 -21.51 21.40
CA SER A 421 25.04 -20.50 21.31
C SER A 421 24.59 -19.15 21.87
N GLU A 422 24.37 -19.06 23.19
CA GLU A 422 24.57 -17.79 23.91
C GLU A 422 24.71 -18.06 25.41
N GLN A 423 25.80 -17.56 25.99
CA GLN A 423 26.11 -17.70 27.41
C GLN A 423 24.96 -17.12 28.26
N THR A 424 24.24 -18.00 28.94
CA THR A 424 23.21 -17.69 29.95
C THR A 424 23.86 -17.00 31.15
N THR A 425 23.95 -15.68 31.09
CA THR A 425 24.10 -14.86 32.30
C THR A 425 22.79 -14.93 33.08
N GLY A 426 22.86 -15.38 34.34
CA GLY A 426 21.69 -15.59 35.19
C GLY A 426 20.73 -14.39 35.18
N ARG A 427 19.44 -14.67 34.97
CA ARG A 427 18.33 -13.69 34.96
C ARG A 427 18.30 -12.91 36.28
N LYS A 428 18.98 -11.77 36.37
CA LYS A 428 18.73 -10.79 37.42
C LYS A 428 17.42 -10.08 37.11
N GLN A 429 16.41 -10.23 37.98
CA GLN A 429 15.22 -9.38 37.96
C GLN A 429 15.66 -7.91 37.94
N LYS A 430 15.20 -7.14 36.94
CA LYS A 430 15.53 -5.72 36.85
C LYS A 430 14.89 -4.99 38.02
N THR A 431 15.69 -4.33 38.83
CA THR A 431 15.23 -3.53 39.97
C THR A 431 14.73 -2.13 39.55
N GLN A 432 15.10 -1.67 38.34
CA GLN A 432 14.72 -0.36 37.82
C GLN A 432 14.51 -0.37 36.29
N MET A 433 13.59 0.46 35.81
CA MET A 433 13.32 0.70 34.39
C MET A 433 13.11 2.20 34.14
N LYS A 434 13.85 2.78 33.18
CA LYS A 434 13.84 4.23 32.89
C LYS A 434 13.93 5.08 34.16
N SER A 435 14.92 4.80 35.01
CA SER A 435 15.17 5.48 36.31
C SER A 435 14.01 5.43 37.33
N ARG A 436 12.98 4.62 37.11
CA ARG A 436 11.89 4.35 38.05
C ARG A 436 12.05 2.93 38.64
N PRO A 437 11.80 2.73 39.94
CA PRO A 437 11.90 1.41 40.55
C PRO A 437 10.78 0.47 40.06
N VAL A 438 11.11 -0.81 39.91
CA VAL A 438 10.13 -1.89 39.85
C VAL A 438 9.67 -2.17 41.28
N VAL A 439 8.36 -2.30 41.50
CA VAL A 439 7.78 -2.43 42.85
C VAL A 439 7.05 -3.76 42.94
N SER A 440 7.37 -4.55 43.96
CA SER A 440 6.66 -5.80 44.28
C SER A 440 5.80 -5.60 45.52
N GLY A 441 4.70 -6.34 45.61
CA GLY A 441 3.74 -6.22 46.69
C GLY A 441 2.53 -7.12 46.46
N SER A 442 1.37 -6.72 46.98
CA SER A 442 0.10 -7.43 46.82
C SER A 442 -0.99 -6.52 46.25
N PHE A 443 -2.00 -7.11 45.61
CA PHE A 443 -3.05 -6.40 44.90
C PHE A 443 -4.43 -7.04 45.08
N GLU A 444 -5.45 -6.19 45.25
CA GLU A 444 -6.86 -6.54 45.38
C GLU A 444 -7.63 -6.14 44.10
N PRO A 445 -8.00 -7.11 43.24
CA PRO A 445 -8.70 -6.85 41.98
C PRO A 445 -10.03 -6.12 42.14
N ALA A 446 -10.80 -6.40 43.20
CA ALA A 446 -12.13 -5.84 43.37
C ALA A 446 -12.09 -4.31 43.57
N SER A 447 -11.16 -3.83 44.41
CA SER A 447 -10.98 -2.41 44.69
C SER A 447 -10.03 -1.73 43.69
N GLY A 448 -9.06 -2.48 43.15
CA GLY A 448 -7.91 -1.95 42.43
C GLY A 448 -6.81 -1.44 43.37
N SER A 449 -6.82 -1.84 44.63
CA SER A 449 -5.84 -1.39 45.62
C SER A 449 -4.55 -2.20 45.55
N PHE A 450 -3.42 -1.51 45.68
CA PHE A 450 -2.08 -2.07 45.77
C PHE A 450 -1.45 -1.76 47.14
N SER A 451 -0.73 -2.73 47.69
CA SER A 451 0.08 -2.56 48.89
C SER A 451 1.51 -3.06 48.64
N SER A 452 2.52 -2.37 49.16
CA SER A 452 3.91 -2.83 49.10
C SER A 452 4.18 -4.02 50.02
N ASP A 453 3.25 -4.34 50.94
CA ASP A 453 3.31 -5.55 51.75
C ASP A 453 2.78 -6.75 50.93
N PRO A 454 3.59 -7.78 50.63
CA PRO A 454 3.16 -8.95 49.87
C PRO A 454 2.04 -9.76 50.53
N GLY A 455 1.82 -9.62 51.85
CA GLY A 455 0.80 -10.37 52.58
C GLY A 455 -0.54 -9.67 52.75
N HIS A 456 -0.66 -8.40 52.33
CA HIS A 456 -1.82 -7.56 52.64
C HIS A 456 -3.06 -7.88 51.79
N TYR A 457 -2.88 -8.25 50.52
CA TYR A 457 -3.94 -8.57 49.57
C TYR A 457 -3.74 -9.96 48.94
N PRO A 458 -4.80 -10.58 48.37
CA PRO A 458 -4.78 -11.99 47.98
C PRO A 458 -3.82 -12.35 46.84
N HIS A 459 -3.40 -11.39 46.01
CA HIS A 459 -2.54 -11.67 44.86
C HIS A 459 -1.21 -10.94 44.97
N ALA A 460 -0.11 -11.71 44.99
CA ALA A 460 1.23 -11.17 44.84
C ALA A 460 1.45 -10.68 43.40
N VAL A 461 1.94 -9.45 43.25
CA VAL A 461 2.14 -8.80 41.95
C VAL A 461 3.45 -8.00 41.91
N THR A 462 3.93 -7.77 40.70
CA THR A 462 5.03 -6.84 40.41
C THR A 462 4.57 -5.76 39.43
N LEU A 463 4.88 -4.51 39.74
CA LEU A 463 4.55 -3.33 38.93
C LEU A 463 5.80 -2.80 38.22
N ALA A 464 5.76 -2.81 36.89
CA ALA A 464 6.81 -2.24 36.04
C ALA A 464 6.45 -0.83 35.57
N PRO A 465 7.35 0.17 35.67
CA PRO A 465 7.03 1.56 35.34
C PRO A 465 7.20 1.93 33.85
N ALA A 466 7.56 0.98 32.99
CA ALA A 466 7.82 1.25 31.58
C ALA A 466 7.60 0.03 30.68
N ARG A 467 7.54 0.28 29.36
CA ARG A 467 7.21 -0.72 28.32
C ARG A 467 8.40 -1.31 27.57
N ASN A 468 9.62 -0.89 27.88
CA ASN A 468 10.81 -1.24 27.09
C ASN A 468 11.49 -2.54 27.54
N THR A 469 11.05 -3.16 28.63
CA THR A 469 11.53 -4.45 29.12
C THR A 469 10.35 -5.32 29.54
N CYS A 470 10.42 -6.63 29.28
CA CYS A 470 9.48 -7.60 29.79
C CYS A 470 10.05 -8.26 31.05
N LEU A 471 9.29 -8.27 32.14
CA LEU A 471 9.71 -8.90 33.39
C LEU A 471 9.61 -10.44 33.38
N VAL A 472 8.87 -11.03 32.42
CA VAL A 472 8.76 -12.49 32.27
C VAL A 472 9.97 -13.07 31.53
N CYS A 473 10.26 -12.59 30.30
CA CYS A 473 11.39 -13.13 29.53
C CYS A 473 12.72 -12.41 29.74
N GLY A 474 12.72 -11.21 30.33
CA GLY A 474 13.90 -10.34 30.46
C GLY A 474 14.25 -9.56 29.18
N GLY A 475 13.54 -9.78 28.07
CA GLY A 475 13.76 -9.10 26.80
C GLY A 475 13.70 -7.57 26.95
N SER A 476 14.52 -6.85 26.17
CA SER A 476 14.68 -5.39 26.27
C SER A 476 14.82 -4.76 24.88
N ALA A 477 14.02 -3.73 24.59
CA ALA A 477 14.02 -3.03 23.29
C ALA A 477 14.74 -1.66 23.33
N GLY A 478 15.60 -1.43 24.32
CA GLY A 478 16.34 -0.17 24.48
C GLY A 478 15.40 1.03 24.68
N SER A 479 15.38 1.96 23.72
CA SER A 479 14.50 3.14 23.71
C SER A 479 13.10 2.86 23.16
N ALA A 480 12.91 1.75 22.44
CA ALA A 480 11.63 1.36 21.86
C ALA A 480 10.72 0.64 22.89
N ASN A 481 9.43 0.53 22.56
CA ASN A 481 8.47 -0.21 23.37
C ASN A 481 8.48 -1.69 22.97
N LEU A 482 8.72 -2.56 23.96
CA LEU A 482 8.64 -4.01 23.83
C LEU A 482 7.22 -4.52 24.12
N LEU A 483 6.55 -3.89 25.09
CA LEU A 483 5.15 -4.16 25.44
C LEU A 483 4.24 -3.29 24.58
N THR A 484 3.31 -3.92 23.89
CA THR A 484 2.36 -3.24 23.01
C THR A 484 0.92 -3.52 23.38
N PRO A 485 0.03 -2.53 23.23
CA PRO A 485 -1.40 -2.76 23.44
C PRO A 485 -1.90 -3.79 22.43
N VAL A 486 -2.82 -4.63 22.87
CA VAL A 486 -3.61 -5.47 21.97
C VAL A 486 -4.77 -4.61 21.48
N ALA A 487 -4.75 -4.23 20.20
CA ALA A 487 -5.77 -3.38 19.62
C ALA A 487 -6.21 -3.91 18.25
N LEU A 488 -7.51 -3.86 17.96
CA LEU A 488 -7.99 -4.01 16.59
C LEU A 488 -7.56 -2.77 15.84
N GLY A 489 -6.69 -2.91 14.84
CA GLY A 489 -6.02 -1.82 14.12
C GLY A 489 -4.55 -2.09 13.80
N THR A 490 -3.92 -2.93 14.60
CA THR A 490 -2.66 -3.56 14.24
C THR A 490 -2.93 -4.67 13.23
N SER A 491 -1.96 -4.92 12.35
CA SER A 491 -2.19 -5.46 10.99
C SER A 491 -2.79 -6.86 10.87
N ALA A 492 -3.09 -7.56 11.98
CA ALA A 492 -3.81 -8.82 11.96
C ALA A 492 -5.26 -8.70 11.45
N ALA A 493 -6.02 -7.71 11.91
CA ALA A 493 -7.40 -7.51 11.42
C ALA A 493 -7.43 -7.14 9.93
N VAL A 494 -6.47 -6.32 9.52
CA VAL A 494 -6.26 -5.96 8.13
C VAL A 494 -5.96 -7.22 7.30
N ARG A 495 -5.11 -8.13 7.80
CA ARG A 495 -4.83 -9.42 7.15
C ARG A 495 -6.08 -10.27 7.00
N VAL A 496 -6.84 -10.51 8.07
CA VAL A 496 -8.07 -11.32 8.03
C VAL A 496 -9.08 -10.75 7.05
N LEU A 497 -9.30 -9.43 7.09
CA LEU A 497 -10.19 -8.75 6.14
C LEU A 497 -9.68 -8.89 4.70
N SER A 498 -8.36 -8.84 4.51
CA SER A 498 -7.73 -8.97 3.20
C SER A 498 -7.87 -10.37 2.63
N GLU A 499 -7.55 -11.40 3.44
CA GLU A 499 -7.71 -12.80 3.05
C GLU A 499 -9.17 -13.11 2.73
N GLY A 500 -10.10 -12.75 3.63
CA GLY A 500 -11.53 -12.95 3.39
C GLY A 500 -12.07 -12.20 2.16
N LEU A 501 -11.56 -10.98 1.88
CA LEU A 501 -11.92 -10.24 0.67
C LEU A 501 -11.38 -10.95 -0.58
N VAL A 502 -10.12 -11.39 -0.59
CA VAL A 502 -9.52 -12.08 -1.73
C VAL A 502 -10.19 -13.42 -1.97
N GLU A 503 -10.46 -14.21 -0.93
CA GLU A 503 -11.20 -15.47 -1.04
C GLU A 503 -12.63 -15.26 -1.54
N GLY A 504 -13.31 -14.23 -1.03
CA GLY A 504 -14.64 -13.85 -1.50
C GLY A 504 -14.65 -13.44 -2.97
N LEU A 505 -13.67 -12.63 -3.40
CA LEU A 505 -13.51 -12.23 -4.80
C LEU A 505 -13.19 -13.44 -5.69
N ALA A 506 -12.28 -14.32 -5.27
CA ALA A 506 -11.91 -15.52 -6.00
C ALA A 506 -13.10 -16.48 -6.15
N ALA A 507 -13.91 -16.64 -5.11
CA ALA A 507 -15.13 -17.43 -5.15
C ALA A 507 -16.17 -16.81 -6.10
N GLN A 508 -16.35 -15.49 -6.07
CA GLN A 508 -17.27 -14.77 -6.96
C GLN A 508 -16.82 -14.79 -8.44
N ASN A 509 -15.52 -14.70 -8.70
CA ASN A 509 -14.98 -14.71 -10.07
C ASN A 509 -14.73 -16.14 -10.61
N LYS A 510 -15.03 -17.17 -9.82
CA LYS A 510 -14.82 -18.57 -10.21
C LYS A 510 -15.66 -18.90 -11.44
N GLY A 511 -14.99 -19.32 -12.52
CA GLY A 511 -15.65 -19.74 -13.76
C GLY A 511 -15.95 -18.60 -14.74
N ARG A 512 -15.54 -17.35 -14.46
CA ARG A 512 -15.66 -16.25 -15.42
C ARG A 512 -14.80 -16.49 -16.67
N PRO A 513 -15.30 -16.15 -17.87
CA PRO A 513 -14.52 -16.26 -19.10
C PRO A 513 -13.25 -15.40 -19.02
N LYS A 514 -12.10 -15.92 -19.48
CA LYS A 514 -10.84 -15.17 -19.54
C LYS A 514 -10.91 -13.86 -20.36
N LYS A 515 -11.94 -13.72 -21.20
CA LYS A 515 -12.19 -12.51 -21.99
C LYS A 515 -12.80 -11.36 -21.16
N GLU A 516 -13.46 -11.68 -20.04
CA GLU A 516 -14.14 -10.75 -19.14
C GLU A 516 -13.41 -10.59 -17.80
N TYR A 517 -12.51 -11.51 -17.48
CA TYR A 517 -11.73 -11.53 -16.24
C TYR A 517 -10.30 -11.97 -16.52
N ASP A 518 -9.32 -11.13 -16.17
CA ASP A 518 -7.89 -11.36 -16.44
C ASP A 518 -7.25 -12.38 -15.48
N GLY A 519 -8.04 -12.99 -14.59
CA GLY A 519 -7.55 -13.94 -13.59
C GLY A 519 -6.90 -13.28 -12.37
N LYS A 520 -6.93 -11.95 -12.24
CA LYS A 520 -6.23 -11.22 -11.19
C LYS A 520 -7.21 -10.47 -10.29
N ASP A 521 -7.40 -10.97 -9.06
CA ASP A 521 -8.03 -10.19 -8.00
C ASP A 521 -7.00 -9.23 -7.39
N ARG A 522 -7.19 -7.94 -7.65
CA ARG A 522 -6.24 -6.90 -7.22
C ARG A 522 -6.77 -6.22 -5.96
N LEU A 523 -6.14 -6.52 -4.83
CA LEU A 523 -6.40 -5.84 -3.56
C LEU A 523 -5.13 -5.11 -3.12
N LEU A 524 -5.24 -3.79 -2.91
CA LEU A 524 -4.16 -2.98 -2.38
C LEU A 524 -4.48 -2.62 -0.93
N ILE A 525 -3.60 -3.01 -0.02
CA ILE A 525 -3.80 -2.83 1.42
C ILE A 525 -2.69 -1.94 1.96
N PHE A 526 -3.11 -0.93 2.71
CA PHE A 526 -2.23 -0.09 3.50
C PHE A 526 -2.52 -0.36 4.97
N ALA A 527 -1.47 -0.70 5.71
CA ALA A 527 -1.51 -0.79 7.16
C ALA A 527 -0.41 0.12 7.71
N ASP A 528 -0.75 0.88 8.75
CA ASP A 528 0.18 1.86 9.34
C ASP A 528 1.42 1.20 9.98
N SER A 529 1.47 -0.12 10.14
CA SER A 529 2.65 -0.84 10.63
C SER A 529 2.76 -2.29 10.13
N ARG A 530 3.67 -2.53 9.16
CA ARG A 530 4.03 -3.89 8.67
C ARG A 530 4.72 -4.75 9.73
N GLN A 531 5.39 -4.14 10.70
CA GLN A 531 6.12 -4.87 11.75
C GLN A 531 5.16 -5.36 12.84
N ASP A 532 4.18 -4.55 13.24
CA ASP A 532 3.15 -4.97 14.20
C ASP A 532 2.28 -6.11 13.66
N ALA A 533 2.13 -6.20 12.33
CA ALA A 533 1.49 -7.31 11.62
C ALA A 533 2.06 -8.68 11.99
N ALA A 534 3.37 -8.80 11.85
CA ALA A 534 4.07 -10.07 11.94
C ALA A 534 4.12 -10.56 13.40
N HIS A 535 4.25 -9.65 14.37
CA HIS A 535 4.35 -10.00 15.78
C HIS A 535 3.04 -10.51 16.40
N GLN A 536 1.89 -10.05 15.89
CA GLN A 536 0.59 -10.45 16.44
C GLN A 536 0.00 -11.71 15.78
N ALA A 537 0.56 -12.14 14.64
CA ALA A 537 0.07 -13.29 13.89
C ALA A 537 0.04 -14.60 14.68
N ARG A 538 0.90 -14.77 15.70
CA ARG A 538 0.96 -16.00 16.51
C ARG A 538 -0.16 -16.16 17.55
N PHE A 539 -0.86 -15.08 17.89
CA PHE A 539 -1.92 -15.11 18.92
C PHE A 539 -3.32 -15.33 18.32
N ILE A 540 -3.38 -15.62 17.03
CA ILE A 540 -4.61 -15.87 16.30
C ILE A 540 -4.51 -17.31 15.80
N THR A 541 -5.00 -18.23 16.61
CA THR A 541 -5.29 -19.59 16.20
C THR A 541 -6.68 -19.60 15.53
N TYR A 542 -6.76 -20.23 14.35
CA TYR A 542 -8.00 -20.44 13.61
C TYR A 542 -8.90 -21.47 14.29
#